data_AF-A0A1Y3QJY7-F1
#
_entry.id   AF-A0A1Y3QJY7-F1
#
_cell.length_a   1.000
_cell.length_b   1.000
_cell.length_c   1.000
_cell.angle_alpha   90.00
_cell.angle_beta   90.00
_cell.angle_gamma   90.00
#
_symmetry.space_group_name_H-M   'P 1'
#
loop_
_entity.id
_entity.type
_entity.pdbx_description
1 polymer ?
#
loop_
_entity_poly.entity_id
_entity_poly.type
_entity_poly.pdbx_seq_one_letter_code
_entity_poly.pdbx_strand_id
1 'polypeptide(L)'
;MVRKGGRLRVKPRFFVLIGVFFLAVYLVYGYVDGFLRMRAMRAELERVRAEIQRYQELNAQLRAEIEHYNSDEYIERVAREELGLVKPGETPVIVIEGARLPSR
;
A
#
# COMPACT_ATOMS: atom_id res chain seq x y z
N MET A 1 -44.84 -1.25 -63.80
CA MET A 1 -45.09 -2.40 -62.89
C MET A 1 -44.92 -1.93 -61.45
N VAL A 2 -46.00 -1.83 -60.67
CA VAL A 2 -45.97 -1.34 -59.28
C VAL A 2 -45.89 -2.54 -58.33
N ARG A 3 -44.77 -2.69 -57.60
CA ARG A 3 -44.60 -3.72 -56.56
C ARG A 3 -45.51 -3.36 -55.37
N LYS A 4 -46.56 -4.16 -55.15
CA LYS A 4 -47.38 -4.13 -53.93
C LYS A 4 -46.50 -4.51 -52.73
N GLY A 5 -46.23 -3.56 -51.85
CA GLY A 5 -45.62 -3.82 -50.54
C GLY A 5 -46.55 -4.69 -49.69
N GLY A 6 -46.10 -5.88 -49.32
CA GLY A 6 -46.85 -6.77 -48.44
C GLY A 6 -47.01 -6.15 -47.05
N ARG A 7 -48.25 -5.90 -46.63
CA ARG A 7 -48.58 -5.48 -45.27
C ARG A 7 -48.22 -6.63 -44.31
N LEU A 8 -47.15 -6.45 -43.54
CA LEU A 8 -46.79 -7.38 -42.46
C LEU A 8 -47.91 -7.37 -41.42
N ARG A 9 -48.68 -8.47 -41.34
CA ARG A 9 -49.68 -8.69 -40.29
C ARG A 9 -48.98 -9.12 -39.01
N VAL A 10 -48.53 -8.15 -38.23
CA VAL A 10 -47.98 -8.38 -36.88
C VAL A 10 -49.11 -8.73 -35.92
N LYS A 11 -48.95 -9.85 -35.20
CA LYS A 11 -49.89 -10.29 -34.16
C LYS A 11 -49.58 -9.55 -32.85
N PRO A 12 -50.56 -9.30 -31.96
CA PRO A 12 -50.34 -8.55 -30.71
C PRO A 12 -49.23 -9.13 -29.81
N ARG A 13 -49.06 -10.47 -29.82
CA ARG A 13 -47.93 -11.18 -29.19
C ARG A 13 -46.53 -10.71 -29.61
N PHE A 14 -46.38 -10.17 -30.83
CA PHE A 14 -45.11 -9.62 -31.32
C PHE A 14 -44.69 -8.37 -30.53
N PHE A 15 -45.63 -7.47 -30.23
CA PHE A 15 -45.35 -6.27 -29.43
C PHE A 15 -45.04 -6.60 -27.98
N VAL A 16 -45.69 -7.63 -27.41
CA VAL A 16 -45.38 -8.13 -26.06
C VAL A 16 -43.95 -8.67 -26.00
N LEU A 17 -43.55 -9.49 -26.98
CA LEU A 17 -42.18 -10.01 -27.05
C LEU A 17 -41.13 -8.90 -27.19
N ILE A 18 -41.41 -7.88 -27.99
CA ILE A 18 -40.55 -6.70 -28.11
C ILE A 18 -40.42 -5.96 -26.77
N GLY A 19 -41.54 -5.73 -26.07
CA GLY A 19 -41.51 -5.08 -24.76
C GLY A 19 -40.70 -5.85 -23.72
N VAL A 20 -40.87 -7.17 -23.67
CA VAL A 20 -40.09 -8.05 -22.79
C VAL A 20 -38.61 -8.03 -23.15
N PHE A 21 -38.27 -8.02 -24.44
CA PHE A 21 -36.89 -7.92 -24.90
C PHE A 21 -36.22 -6.62 -24.42
N PHE A 22 -36.88 -5.47 -24.62
CA PHE A 22 -36.33 -4.19 -24.15
C PHE A 22 -36.21 -4.13 -22.62
N LEU A 23 -37.18 -4.69 -21.89
CA LEU A 23 -37.09 -4.80 -20.44
C LEU A 23 -35.89 -5.66 -19.99
N ALA A 24 -35.68 -6.81 -20.64
CA ALA A 24 -34.53 -7.67 -20.34
C ALA A 24 -33.20 -6.96 -20.61
N VAL A 25 -33.08 -6.25 -21.74
CA VAL A 25 -31.88 -5.46 -22.07
C VAL A 25 -31.63 -4.37 -21.03
N TYR A 26 -32.67 -3.65 -20.61
CA TYR A 26 -32.55 -2.62 -19.57
C TYR A 26 -32.04 -3.18 -18.23
N LEU A 27 -32.58 -4.32 -17.79
CA LEU A 27 -32.16 -4.98 -16.56
C LEU A 27 -30.71 -5.49 -16.66
N VAL A 28 -30.34 -6.11 -17.78
CA VAL A 28 -28.96 -6.59 -18.01
C VAL A 28 -27.98 -5.43 -18.01
N TYR A 29 -28.33 -4.32 -18.66
CA TYR A 29 -27.49 -3.12 -18.69
C TYR A 29 -27.21 -2.59 -17.27
N GLY A 30 -28.24 -2.44 -16.45
CA GLY A 30 -28.09 -2.01 -15.06
C GLY A 30 -27.26 -3.00 -14.21
N TYR A 31 -27.43 -4.30 -14.46
CA TYR A 31 -26.67 -5.33 -13.76
C TYR A 31 -25.18 -5.31 -14.10
N VAL A 32 -24.84 -5.20 -15.39
CA VAL A 32 -23.43 -5.19 -15.85
C VAL A 32 -22.68 -3.98 -15.29
N ASP A 33 -23.30 -2.81 -15.35
CA ASP A 33 -22.69 -1.59 -14.84
C ASP A 33 -22.47 -1.65 -13.31
N GLY A 34 -23.49 -2.11 -12.55
CA GLY A 34 -23.33 -2.33 -11.12
C GLY A 34 -22.25 -3.36 -10.77
N PHE A 35 -22.16 -4.44 -11.55
CA PHE A 35 -21.16 -5.49 -11.37
C PHE A 35 -19.73 -4.98 -11.61
N LEU A 36 -19.52 -4.18 -12.65
CA LEU A 36 -18.20 -3.59 -12.96
C LEU A 36 -17.76 -2.61 -11.86
N ARG A 37 -18.66 -1.74 -11.39
CA ARG A 37 -18.37 -0.83 -10.28
C ARG A 37 -18.01 -1.58 -9.00
N MET A 38 -18.76 -2.63 -8.67
CA MET A 38 -18.48 -3.48 -7.51
C MET A 38 -17.10 -4.13 -7.59
N ARG A 39 -16.70 -4.62 -8.77
CA ARG A 39 -15.37 -5.19 -8.97
C ARG A 39 -14.26 -4.15 -8.83
N ALA A 40 -14.44 -2.96 -9.39
CA ALA A 40 -13.48 -1.86 -9.27
C ALA A 40 -13.30 -1.44 -7.80
N MET A 41 -14.39 -1.24 -7.07
CA MET A 41 -14.34 -0.89 -5.64
C MET A 41 -13.66 -1.96 -4.79
N ARG A 42 -13.86 -3.25 -5.08
CA ARG A 42 -13.17 -4.34 -4.38
C ARG A 42 -11.66 -4.32 -4.64
N ALA A 43 -11.25 -4.09 -5.89
CA ALA A 43 -9.83 -4.00 -6.23
C ALA A 43 -9.16 -2.80 -5.54
N GLU A 44 -9.86 -1.66 -5.47
CA GLU A 44 -9.39 -0.48 -4.77
C GLU A 44 -9.27 -0.69 -3.25
N LEU A 45 -10.27 -1.35 -2.64
CA LEU A 45 -10.20 -1.75 -1.23
C LEU A 45 -8.98 -2.60 -0.91
N GLU A 46 -8.72 -3.64 -1.71
CA GLU A 46 -7.57 -4.52 -1.49
C GLU A 46 -6.24 -3.78 -1.69
N ARG A 47 -6.16 -2.88 -2.68
CA ARG A 47 -4.98 -2.03 -2.87
C ARG A 47 -4.72 -1.13 -1.66
N VAL A 48 -5.74 -0.43 -1.17
CA VAL A 48 -5.62 0.47 -0.02
C VAL A 48 -5.26 -0.29 1.24
N ARG A 49 -5.82 -1.49 1.45
CA ARG A 49 -5.46 -2.37 2.57
C ARG A 49 -4.00 -2.79 2.54
N ALA A 50 -3.50 -3.20 1.37
CA ALA A 50 -2.09 -3.55 1.21
C ALA A 50 -1.16 -2.35 1.49
N GLU A 51 -1.58 -1.16 1.08
CA GLU A 51 -0.83 0.07 1.35
C GLU A 51 -0.81 0.42 2.85
N ILE A 52 -1.93 0.27 3.56
CA ILE A 52 -1.99 0.44 5.02
C ILE A 52 -1.03 -0.54 5.71
N GLN A 53 -1.06 -1.82 5.33
CA GLN A 53 -0.16 -2.83 5.92
C GLN A 53 1.31 -2.46 5.70
N ARG A 54 1.67 -2.07 4.47
CA ARG A 54 3.04 -1.64 4.16
C ARG A 54 3.48 -0.45 5.00
N TYR A 55 2.63 0.56 5.18
CA TYR A 55 2.97 1.72 6.02
C TYR A 55 3.02 1.37 7.51
N GLN A 56 2.20 0.45 7.98
CA GLN A 56 2.26 -0.03 9.37
C GLN A 56 3.58 -0.76 9.63
N GLU A 57 4.01 -1.63 8.72
CA GLU A 57 5.31 -2.31 8.81
C GLU A 57 6.47 -1.31 8.79
N LEU A 58 6.45 -0.35 7.87
CA LEU A 58 7.47 0.70 7.78
C LEU A 58 7.53 1.53 9.07
N ASN A 59 6.38 1.90 9.63
CA ASN A 59 6.30 2.66 10.87
C ASN A 59 6.87 1.85 12.04
N ALA A 60 6.54 0.55 12.12
CA ALA A 60 7.10 -0.34 13.14
C ALA A 60 8.62 -0.46 13.03
N GLN A 61 9.16 -0.60 11.82
CA GLN A 61 10.60 -0.64 11.57
C GLN A 61 11.29 0.66 11.98
N LEU A 62 10.75 1.82 11.55
CA LEU A 62 11.31 3.12 11.92
C LEU A 62 11.27 3.37 13.43
N ARG A 63 10.21 2.93 14.11
CA ARG A 63 10.14 3.02 15.59
C ARG A 63 11.21 2.17 16.25
N ALA A 64 11.42 0.94 15.79
CA ALA A 64 12.47 0.07 16.31
C ALA A 64 13.87 0.69 16.08
N GLU A 65 14.08 1.32 14.93
CA GLU A 65 15.32 2.02 14.61
C GLU A 65 15.54 3.25 15.53
N ILE A 66 14.48 4.04 15.78
CA ILE A 66 14.52 5.16 16.74
C ILE A 66 14.83 4.66 18.16
N GLU A 67 14.22 3.57 18.59
CA GLU A 67 14.50 2.97 19.91
C GLU A 67 15.95 2.47 20.00
N HIS A 68 16.47 1.88 18.92
CA HIS A 68 17.87 1.45 18.86
C HIS A 68 18.85 2.64 18.98
N TYR A 69 18.60 3.74 18.26
CA TYR A 69 19.43 4.95 18.35
C TYR A 69 19.27 5.70 19.68
N ASN A 70 18.10 5.60 20.33
CA ASN A 70 17.87 6.17 21.65
C ASN A 70 18.29 5.21 22.80
N SER A 71 18.87 4.05 22.50
CA SER A 71 19.37 3.17 23.55
C SER A 71 20.61 3.79 24.23
N ASP A 72 20.71 3.60 25.54
CA ASP A 72 21.83 4.08 26.35
C ASP A 72 23.19 3.58 25.83
N GLU A 73 23.22 2.39 25.22
CA GLU A 73 24.42 1.80 24.60
C GLU A 73 24.86 2.58 23.35
N TYR A 74 23.91 2.97 22.48
CA TYR A 74 24.22 3.79 21.31
C TYR A 74 24.71 5.18 21.73
N ILE A 75 24.04 5.79 22.71
CA ILE A 75 24.41 7.10 23.25
C ILE A 75 25.80 7.06 23.91
N GLU A 76 26.09 6.03 24.70
CA GLU A 76 27.39 5.83 25.33
C GLU A 76 28.49 5.61 24.29
N ARG A 77 28.22 4.83 23.24
CA ARG A 77 29.17 4.62 22.13
C ARG A 77 29.49 5.93 21.42
N VAL A 78 28.48 6.69 21.00
CA VAL A 78 28.70 8.00 20.34
C VAL A 78 29.42 8.97 21.28
N ALA A 79 29.07 8.99 22.58
CA ALA A 79 29.74 9.83 23.56
C ALA A 79 31.24 9.48 23.71
N ARG A 80 31.59 8.19 23.70
CA ARG A 80 32.98 7.71 23.80
C ARG A 80 33.77 7.91 22.50
N GLU A 81 33.17 7.60 21.35
CA GLU A 81 33.85 7.57 20.05
C GLU A 81 33.95 8.96 19.41
N GLU A 82 32.85 9.73 19.39
CA GLU A 82 32.78 11.03 18.69
C GLU A 82 33.11 12.21 19.62
N LEU A 83 32.72 12.11 20.90
CA LEU A 83 32.87 13.21 21.87
C LEU A 83 34.02 12.98 22.87
N GLY A 84 34.63 11.79 22.89
CA GLY A 84 35.70 11.44 23.84
C GLY A 84 35.28 11.51 25.31
N LEU A 85 33.98 11.49 25.59
CA LEU A 85 33.42 11.59 26.92
C LEU A 85 33.51 10.24 27.65
N VAL A 86 33.83 10.30 28.94
CA VAL A 86 33.92 9.14 29.85
C VAL A 86 32.99 9.35 31.04
N LYS A 87 32.49 8.26 31.64
CA LYS A 87 31.59 8.38 32.79
C LYS A 87 32.33 8.99 34.00
N PRO A 88 31.64 9.76 34.88
CA PRO A 88 32.24 10.27 36.11
C PRO A 88 32.79 9.11 36.96
N GLY A 89 34.12 9.07 37.16
CA GLY A 89 34.82 8.00 37.89
C GLY A 89 35.62 7.01 37.04
N GLU A 90 35.56 7.09 35.71
CA GLU A 90 36.42 6.30 34.80
C GLU A 90 37.73 7.06 34.48
N THR A 91 38.85 6.34 34.35
CA THR A 91 40.14 6.93 33.95
C THR A 91 40.35 6.76 32.45
N PRO A 92 40.48 7.84 31.65
CA PRO A 92 40.70 7.73 30.21
C PRO A 92 42.10 7.18 29.91
N VAL A 93 42.18 6.08 29.16
CA VAL A 93 43.46 5.50 28.70
C VAL A 93 43.66 5.88 27.24
N ILE A 94 44.67 6.71 26.98
CA ILE A 94 45.08 7.10 25.63
C ILE A 94 46.30 6.25 25.27
N VAL A 95 46.18 5.39 24.24
CA VAL A 95 47.30 4.58 23.75
C VAL A 95 48.20 5.48 22.89
N ILE A 96 49.36 5.85 23.42
CA ILE A 96 50.37 6.60 22.68
C ILE A 96 51.28 5.58 21.96
N GLU A 97 51.01 5.33 20.68
CA GLU A 97 51.95 4.61 19.82
C GLU A 97 53.21 5.47 19.62
N GLY A 98 54.21 5.27 20.49
CA GLY A 98 55.47 6.01 20.39
C GLY A 98 56.37 6.00 21.62
N ALA A 99 55.91 5.54 22.78
CA ALA A 99 56.79 5.39 23.95
C ALA A 99 57.69 4.15 23.79
N ARG A 100 58.71 4.27 22.92
CA ARG A 100 59.87 3.37 22.91
C ARG A 100 60.58 3.56 24.26
N LEU A 101 60.22 2.72 25.23
CA LEU A 101 60.82 2.76 26.58
C LEU A 101 62.35 2.60 26.44
N PRO A 102 63.16 3.50 27.03
CA PRO A 102 64.60 3.38 26.94
C PRO A 102 65.05 2.11 27.68
N SER A 103 65.70 1.22 26.93
CA SER A 103 66.38 0.03 27.47
C SER A 103 67.45 0.48 28.46
N ARG A 104 67.32 0.03 29.70
CA ARG A 104 68.40 0.08 30.71
C ARG A 104 69.52 -0.88 30.36
#